data_AF-A0A443S6Q7-F1
#
_entry.id   AF-A0A443S6Q7-F1
#
_cell.length_a   1.000
_cell.length_b   1.000
_cell.length_c   1.000
_cell.angle_alpha   90.00
_cell.angle_beta   90.00
_cell.angle_gamma   90.00
#
_symmetry.space_group_name_H-M   'P 1'
#
loop_
_entity.id
_entity.type
_entity.pdbx_description
1 polymer ?
#
loop_
_entity_poly.entity_id
_entity_poly.type
_entity_poly.pdbx_seq_one_letter_code
_entity_poly.pdbx_strand_id
1 'polypeptide(L)'
;MALIGATNNTEKELFECLRYNVGFKNQQEVHLFMHKLINGWTKEDLPFTLSIANRVLLSKSEAHKVNGEYTDKLKLHYNAEADEADFANDESKILSM
;
A
#
# COMPACT_ATOMS: atom_id res chain seq x y z
N MET A 1 -3.25 2.31 -1.05
CA MET A 1 -2.50 1.06 -0.79
C MET A 1 -3.42 -0.15 -0.72
N ALA A 2 -4.35 -0.22 0.25
CA ALA A 2 -5.25 -1.38 0.45
C ALA A 2 -6.02 -1.83 -0.82
N LEU A 3 -6.41 -0.88 -1.67
CA LEU A 3 -7.09 -1.16 -2.94
C LEU A 3 -6.31 -2.10 -3.88
N ILE A 4 -4.96 -2.13 -3.84
CA ILE A 4 -4.13 -2.97 -4.74
C ILE A 4 -4.52 -4.46 -4.67
N GLY A 5 -4.82 -4.96 -3.46
CA GLY A 5 -5.15 -6.36 -3.23
C GLY A 5 -6.65 -6.65 -3.22
N ALA A 6 -7.48 -5.62 -3.32
CA ALA A 6 -8.93 -5.76 -3.26
C ALA A 6 -9.47 -6.18 -4.63
N THR A 7 -10.51 -7.01 -4.61
CA THR A 7 -11.21 -7.46 -5.81
C THR A 7 -12.72 -7.45 -5.56
N ASN A 8 -13.51 -7.51 -6.63
CA ASN A 8 -14.98 -7.62 -6.57
C ASN A 8 -15.61 -6.51 -5.72
N ASN A 9 -16.51 -6.87 -4.80
CA ASN A 9 -17.21 -5.89 -3.97
C ASN A 9 -16.27 -5.10 -3.05
N THR A 10 -15.20 -5.72 -2.54
CA THR A 10 -14.21 -5.02 -1.70
C THR A 10 -13.50 -3.93 -2.49
N GLU A 11 -13.14 -4.20 -3.75
CA GLU A 11 -12.56 -3.17 -4.63
C GLU A 11 -13.56 -2.03 -4.84
N LYS A 12 -14.80 -2.37 -5.20
CA LYS A 12 -15.87 -1.39 -5.46
C LYS A 12 -16.11 -0.49 -4.23
N GLU A 13 -16.26 -1.09 -3.06
CA GLU A 13 -16.50 -0.37 -1.81
C GLU A 13 -15.36 0.58 -1.46
N LEU A 14 -14.09 0.13 -1.58
CA LEU A 14 -12.94 0.98 -1.34
C LEU A 14 -12.84 2.12 -2.38
N PHE A 15 -13.12 1.83 -3.64
CA PHE A 15 -13.05 2.80 -4.72
C PHE A 15 -14.12 3.90 -4.58
N GLU A 16 -15.35 3.51 -4.27
CA GLU A 16 -16.49 4.44 -4.09
C GLU A 16 -16.41 5.21 -2.78
N CYS A 17 -16.05 4.55 -1.66
CA CYS A 17 -15.97 5.20 -0.34
C CYS A 17 -14.93 6.33 -0.32
N LEU A 18 -13.78 6.13 -0.99
CA LEU A 18 -12.73 7.14 -1.12
C LEU A 18 -13.03 8.17 -2.23
N ARG A 19 -14.22 8.11 -2.84
CA ARG A 19 -14.68 9.00 -3.92
C ARG A 19 -13.78 9.01 -5.15
N TYR A 20 -13.03 7.93 -5.41
CA TYR A 20 -12.17 7.86 -6.59
C TYR A 20 -12.98 7.83 -7.88
N ASN A 21 -14.22 7.33 -7.83
CA ASN A 21 -15.17 7.38 -8.93
C ASN A 21 -15.51 8.79 -9.44
N VAL A 22 -15.20 9.85 -8.68
CA VAL A 22 -15.40 11.25 -9.11
C VAL A 22 -14.29 11.73 -10.05
N GLY A 23 -13.07 11.19 -9.89
CA GLY A 23 -11.87 11.72 -10.58
C GLY A 23 -11.06 10.69 -11.36
N PHE A 24 -11.34 9.40 -11.20
CA PHE A 24 -10.59 8.29 -11.78
C PHE A 24 -11.54 7.29 -12.42
N LYS A 25 -11.13 6.75 -13.58
CA LYS A 25 -11.93 5.77 -14.33
C LYS A 25 -11.80 4.35 -13.76
N ASN A 26 -10.68 4.05 -13.13
CA ASN A 26 -10.36 2.73 -12.57
C ASN A 26 -9.29 2.84 -11.47
N GLN A 27 -9.04 1.73 -10.78
CA GLN A 27 -8.04 1.65 -9.72
C GLN A 27 -6.60 1.92 -10.20
N GLN A 28 -6.27 1.57 -11.46
CA GLN A 28 -4.92 1.77 -12.00
C GLN A 28 -4.57 3.26 -12.07
N GLU A 29 -5.51 4.12 -12.48
CA GLU A 29 -5.31 5.56 -12.49
C GLU A 29 -5.08 6.13 -11.07
N VAL A 30 -5.78 5.59 -10.06
CA VAL A 30 -5.56 5.96 -8.65
C VAL A 30 -4.14 5.63 -8.21
N HIS A 31 -3.65 4.43 -8.52
CA HIS A 31 -2.30 4.00 -8.13
C HIS A 31 -1.21 4.82 -8.81
N LEU A 32 -1.38 5.15 -10.09
CA LEU A 32 -0.47 6.03 -10.82
C LEU A 32 -0.46 7.45 -10.24
N PHE A 33 -1.62 7.98 -9.85
CA PHE A 33 -1.73 9.26 -9.18
C PHE A 33 -1.02 9.26 -7.82
N MET A 34 -1.27 8.24 -6.99
CA MET A 34 -0.64 8.11 -5.68
C MET A 34 0.88 7.96 -5.77
N HIS A 35 1.38 7.22 -6.76
CA HIS A 35 2.82 7.13 -7.04
C HIS A 35 3.42 8.51 -7.29
N LYS A 36 2.82 9.30 -8.19
CA LYS A 36 3.27 10.67 -8.48
C LYS A 36 3.20 11.58 -7.27
N LEU A 37 2.15 11.44 -6.46
CA LEU A 37 1.94 12.22 -5.25
C LEU A 37 3.04 11.93 -4.22
N ILE A 38 3.23 10.66 -3.86
CA ILE A 38 4.24 10.24 -2.86
C ILE A 38 5.63 10.68 -3.31
N ASN A 39 6.03 10.31 -4.53
CA ASN A 39 7.33 10.69 -5.07
C ASN A 39 7.48 12.20 -5.28
N GLY A 40 6.38 12.95 -5.37
CA GLY A 40 6.39 14.40 -5.44
C GLY A 40 6.68 15.05 -4.10
N TRP A 41 6.14 14.50 -3.01
CA TRP A 41 6.24 15.06 -1.66
C TRP A 41 7.44 14.57 -0.86
N THR A 42 8.04 13.43 -1.24
CA THR A 42 9.22 12.87 -0.56
C THR A 42 10.53 13.18 -1.30
N LYS A 43 10.55 14.18 -2.18
CA LYS A 43 11.79 14.60 -2.86
C LYS A 43 12.71 15.36 -1.91
N GLU A 44 14.01 15.23 -2.14
CA GLU A 44 15.05 15.88 -1.34
C GLU A 44 15.20 17.38 -1.62
N ASP A 45 14.67 17.89 -2.74
CA ASP A 45 14.80 19.28 -3.18
C ASP A 45 13.68 20.22 -2.68
N LEU A 46 12.83 19.72 -1.78
CA LEU A 46 11.74 20.50 -1.19
C LEU A 46 12.23 21.34 0.00
N PRO A 47 11.56 22.47 0.31
CA PRO A 47 11.93 23.31 1.47
C PRO A 47 11.56 22.69 2.83
N PHE A 48 11.20 21.41 2.85
CA PHE A 48 10.87 20.62 4.02
C PHE A 48 11.25 19.16 3.77
N THR A 49 11.42 18.40 4.84
CA THR A 49 11.55 16.95 4.77
C THR A 49 10.21 16.32 5.15
N LEU A 50 9.64 15.52 4.25
CA LEU A 50 8.50 14.67 4.56
C LEU A 50 8.89 13.21 4.34
N SER A 51 8.76 12.41 5.39
CA SER A 51 8.98 10.96 5.35
C SER A 51 7.65 10.24 5.43
N ILE A 52 7.38 9.39 4.43
CA ILE A 52 6.17 8.56 4.36
C ILE A 52 6.63 7.11 4.33
N ALA A 53 6.25 6.34 5.35
CA ALA A 53 6.52 4.91 5.42
C ALA A 53 5.18 4.15 5.38
N ASN A 54 5.09 3.18 4.48
CA ASN A 54 3.93 2.32 4.33
C ASN A 54 4.38 0.87 4.44
N ARG A 55 3.74 0.09 5.32
CA ARG A 55 4.04 -1.33 5.52
C ARG A 55 2.77 -2.13 5.66
N VAL A 56 2.76 -3.32 5.07
CA VAL A 56 1.71 -4.33 5.24
C VAL A 56 2.33 -5.50 5.99
N LEU A 57 1.72 -5.90 7.11
CA LEU A 57 2.09 -7.11 7.83
C LEU A 57 1.00 -8.15 7.60
N LEU A 58 1.40 -9.35 7.19
CA LEU A 58 0.51 -10.49 7.02
C LEU A 58 0.83 -11.56 8.05
N SER A 59 -0.21 -12.31 8.45
CA SER A 59 -0.01 -13.42 9.38
C SER A 59 0.87 -14.47 8.75
N LYS A 60 1.94 -14.87 9.45
CA LYS A 60 2.82 -15.93 8.99
C LYS A 60 2.10 -17.28 9.07
N SER A 61 1.38 -17.61 8.00
CA SER A 61 0.73 -18.91 7.84
C SER A 61 0.61 -19.31 6.38
N GLU A 62 0.49 -20.62 6.13
CA GLU A 62 0.35 -21.16 4.78
C GLU A 62 -0.88 -20.62 4.03
N ALA A 63 -1.90 -20.13 4.75
CA ALA A 63 -3.12 -19.57 4.21
C ALA A 63 -3.00 -18.10 3.76
N HIS A 64 -1.96 -17.37 4.17
CA HIS A 64 -1.83 -15.93 3.94
C HIS A 64 -0.54 -15.56 3.19
N LYS A 65 -0.07 -16.45 2.32
CA LYS A 65 1.14 -16.21 1.51
C LYS A 65 0.99 -14.98 0.63
N VAL A 66 2.02 -14.14 0.67
CA VAL A 66 2.09 -12.96 -0.16
C VAL A 66 2.46 -13.35 -1.59
N ASN A 67 1.68 -12.91 -2.57
CA ASN A 67 2.03 -13.04 -3.98
C ASN A 67 3.08 -11.96 -4.37
N GLY A 68 4.13 -12.36 -5.10
CA GLY A 68 5.16 -11.45 -5.62
C GLY A 68 4.61 -10.27 -6.44
N GLU A 69 3.56 -10.49 -7.23
CA GLU A 69 2.94 -9.40 -8.01
C GLU A 69 2.34 -8.32 -7.10
N TYR A 70 1.80 -8.73 -5.95
CA TYR A 70 1.23 -7.81 -4.97
C TYR A 70 2.33 -6.95 -4.32
N THR A 71 3.46 -7.56 -3.94
CA THR A 71 4.62 -6.82 -3.40
C THR A 71 5.20 -5.86 -4.41
N ASP A 72 5.31 -6.25 -5.67
CA ASP A 72 5.86 -5.40 -6.73
C ASP A 72 4.98 -4.16 -6.93
N LYS A 73 3.66 -4.33 -6.95
CA LYS A 73 2.70 -3.21 -7.05
C LYS A 73 2.76 -2.29 -5.82
N LEU A 74 2.89 -2.84 -4.62
CA LEU A 74 3.04 -2.06 -3.38
C LEU A 74 4.30 -1.20 -3.41
N LYS A 75 5.45 -1.80 -3.76
CA LYS A 75 6.71 -1.08 -3.83
C LYS A 75 6.67 -0.02 -4.91
N LEU A 76 6.18 -0.37 -6.11
CA LEU A 76 6.10 0.54 -7.24
C LEU A 76 5.22 1.76 -6.93
N HIS A 77 3.99 1.56 -6.43
CA HIS A 77 3.03 2.66 -6.34
C HIS A 77 3.07 3.43 -5.01
N TYR A 78 3.59 2.82 -3.95
CA TYR A 78 3.48 3.37 -2.59
C TYR A 78 4.82 3.40 -1.82
N ASN A 79 5.93 3.00 -2.46
CA ASN A 79 7.22 2.74 -1.80
C ASN A 79 7.07 1.83 -0.57
N ALA A 80 6.04 0.98 -0.58
CA ALA A 80 5.62 0.18 0.56
C ALA A 80 6.28 -1.20 0.57
N GLU A 81 6.33 -1.80 1.75
CA GLU A 81 6.84 -3.16 1.95
C GLU A 81 5.75 -4.07 2.50
N ALA A 82 5.83 -5.36 2.18
CA ALA A 82 4.92 -6.37 2.68
C ALA A 82 5.73 -7.51 3.30
N ASP A 83 5.52 -7.76 4.59
CA ASP A 83 6.22 -8.80 5.34
C ASP A 83 5.24 -9.74 6.02
N GLU A 84 5.68 -10.98 6.23
CA GLU A 84 5.00 -11.92 7.11
C GLU A 84 5.49 -11.76 8.55
N ALA A 85 4.58 -11.78 9.52
CA ALA A 85 4.88 -11.73 10.95
C ALA A 85 4.03 -12.74 11.72
N ASP A 86 4.62 -13.38 12.73
CA ASP A 86 3.86 -14.10 13.74
C ASP A 86 3.30 -13.08 14.75
N PHE A 87 2.02 -12.72 14.60
CA PHE A 87 1.39 -11.72 15.46
C PHE A 87 1.34 -12.08 16.95
N ALA A 88 1.61 -13.34 17.33
CA ALA A 88 1.70 -13.74 18.72
C ALA A 88 3.11 -13.61 19.30
N ASN A 89 4.15 -13.76 18.47
CA ASN A 89 5.53 -13.93 18.94
C ASN A 89 6.54 -12.90 18.40
N ASP A 90 6.21 -12.18 17.32
CA ASP A 90 7.12 -11.26 16.62
C ASP A 90 6.91 -9.78 17.03
N GLU A 91 6.71 -9.49 18.32
CA GLU A 91 6.42 -8.12 18.81
C GLU A 91 7.43 -7.08 18.30
N SER A 92 8.73 -7.36 18.41
CA SER A 92 9.78 -6.43 17.98
C SER A 92 9.76 -6.17 16.47
N LYS A 93 9.41 -7.16 15.66
CA LYS A 93 9.29 -7.03 14.20
C LYS A 93 8.04 -6.24 13.79
N ILE A 94 6.97 -6.37 14.56
CA ILE A 94 5.70 -5.66 14.35
C ILE A 94 5.86 -4.18 14.71
N LEU A 95 6.55 -3.90 15.82
CA LEU A 95 6.75 -2.55 16.34
C LEU A 95 7.92 -1.80 15.70
N SER A 96 8.82 -2.49 14.98
CA SER A 96 9.88 -1.82 14.24
C SER A 96 9.30 -1.06 13.05
N MET A 97 9.36 0.27 13.13
CA MET A 97 9.10 1.21 12.03
C MET A 97 10.35 2.03 11.75
#